data_AF-A0A2J0MQJ8-F1
#
_entry.id   AF-A0A2J0MQJ8-F1
#
_cell.length_a   1.000
_cell.length_b   1.000
_cell.length_c   1.000
_cell.angle_alpha   90.00
_cell.angle_beta   90.00
_cell.angle_gamma   90.00
#
_symmetry.space_group_name_H-M   'P 1'
#
loop_
_entity.id
_entity.type
_entity.pdbx_description
1 polymer ?
#
loop_
_entity_poly.entity_id
_entity_poly.type
_entity_poly.pdbx_seq_one_letter_code
_entity_poly.pdbx_strand_id
1 'polypeptide(L)'
;MKRKILDYSLAFLTLLFSVLFWRAVDQAMINPAASVWLMPIIWFSLFATLFFLDLTVIKVKYLIFFTALGSFLGELFFFPIFNIISFLIEFLVIWRVRGEIAYGSKINLRRIIRSGALMFILAWSFAVASHYYLVSQKNEMANPILKFKLEGMAESITFNVLSRVNPSFQKIKEENLTVDQFIAENQYPSAIKAPEPLEEMKQALIMDESRKKLSEIAGIYLSGEEKIMDVISQIINQKIVAILPTLENNQ
;
A
#
# COMPACT_ATOMS: atom_id res chain seq x y z
N MET A 1 39.71 17.44 -13.82
CA MET A 1 38.78 18.30 -13.05
C MET A 1 37.33 18.11 -13.47
N LYS A 2 36.97 18.22 -14.75
CA LYS A 2 35.57 18.11 -15.24
C LYS A 2 34.78 16.89 -14.74
N ARG A 3 35.39 15.70 -14.70
CA ARG A 3 34.73 14.48 -14.19
C ARG A 3 34.41 14.53 -12.70
N LYS A 4 35.33 15.06 -11.88
CA LYS A 4 35.08 15.22 -10.45
C LYS A 4 33.90 16.15 -10.21
N ILE A 5 33.84 17.26 -10.96
CA ILE A 5 32.72 18.21 -10.89
C ILE A 5 31.41 17.49 -11.19
N LEU A 6 31.33 16.71 -12.27
CA LEU A 6 30.13 15.93 -12.60
C LEU A 6 29.73 14.97 -11.48
N ASP A 7 30.68 14.19 -10.95
CA ASP A 7 30.40 13.21 -9.89
C ASP A 7 29.84 13.89 -8.63
N TYR A 8 30.40 15.03 -8.21
CA TYR A 8 29.91 15.78 -7.05
C TYR A 8 28.58 16.49 -7.33
N SER A 9 28.37 17.01 -8.55
CA SER A 9 27.11 17.66 -8.93
C SER A 9 25.96 16.66 -8.95
N LEU A 10 26.17 15.44 -9.47
CA LEU A 10 25.15 14.41 -9.47
C LEU A 10 24.82 13.96 -8.04
N ALA A 11 25.83 13.65 -7.22
CA ALA A 11 25.64 13.31 -5.82
C ALA A 11 24.88 14.41 -5.05
N PHE A 12 25.24 15.68 -5.25
CA PHE A 12 24.55 16.82 -4.64
C PHE A 12 23.08 16.91 -5.08
N LEU A 13 22.79 16.74 -6.36
CA LEU A 13 21.42 16.74 -6.86
C LEU A 13 20.63 15.57 -6.28
N THR A 14 21.18 14.35 -6.24
CA THR A 14 20.53 13.18 -5.63
C THR A 14 20.13 13.48 -4.18
N LEU A 15 21.04 14.05 -3.38
CA LEU A 15 20.75 14.46 -2.00
C LEU A 15 19.66 15.53 -1.93
N LEU A 16 19.74 16.57 -2.76
CA LEU A 16 18.74 17.63 -2.82
C LEU A 16 17.34 17.07 -3.11
N PHE A 17 17.23 16.21 -4.12
CA PHE A 17 15.96 15.60 -4.50
C PHE A 17 15.45 14.59 -3.48
N SER A 18 16.33 13.88 -2.76
CA SER A 18 15.91 13.06 -1.61
C SER A 18 15.27 13.91 -0.51
N VAL A 19 15.89 15.05 -0.15
CA VAL A 19 15.35 15.96 0.86
C VAL A 19 14.01 16.55 0.41
N LEU A 20 13.89 16.97 -0.86
CA LEU A 20 12.63 17.48 -1.42
C LEU A 20 11.54 16.41 -1.42
N PHE A 21 11.89 15.16 -1.75
CA PHE A 21 10.98 14.03 -1.69
C PHE A 21 10.46 13.83 -0.26
N TRP A 22 11.33 13.73 0.74
CA TRP A 22 10.91 13.55 2.13
C TRP A 22 10.03 14.69 2.64
N ARG A 23 10.38 15.93 2.31
CA ARG A 23 9.55 17.09 2.64
C ARG A 23 8.17 17.00 2.00
N ALA A 24 8.09 16.56 0.74
CA ALA A 24 6.80 16.43 0.05
C ALA A 24 5.96 15.29 0.65
N VAL A 25 6.58 14.18 1.05
CA VAL A 25 5.90 13.07 1.74
C VAL A 25 5.33 13.55 3.07
N ASP A 26 6.13 14.21 3.90
CA ASP A 26 5.72 14.77 5.19
C ASP A 26 4.52 15.74 5.04
N GLN A 27 4.60 16.66 4.07
CA GLN A 27 3.50 17.58 3.76
C GLN A 27 2.23 16.86 3.30
N ALA A 28 2.35 15.83 2.45
CA ALA A 28 1.22 15.05 1.98
C ALA A 28 0.55 14.25 3.10
N MET A 29 1.30 13.87 4.14
CA MET A 29 0.77 13.15 5.30
C MET A 29 0.12 14.07 6.33
N ILE A 30 0.67 15.27 6.56
CA ILE A 30 0.14 16.23 7.54
C ILE A 30 -1.13 16.93 7.02
N ASN A 31 -1.26 17.14 5.69
CA ASN A 31 -2.39 17.85 5.10
C ASN A 31 -3.35 16.93 4.33
N PRO A 32 -4.34 16.30 4.99
CA PRO A 32 -5.27 15.36 4.34
C PRO A 32 -6.22 16.02 3.33
N ALA A 33 -6.39 17.35 3.35
CA ALA A 33 -7.22 18.08 2.39
C ALA A 33 -6.52 18.28 1.03
N ALA A 34 -5.20 18.06 0.98
CA ALA A 34 -4.42 18.16 -0.23
C ALA A 34 -4.31 16.78 -0.89
N SER A 35 -5.13 16.52 -1.92
CA SER A 35 -4.99 15.37 -2.82
C SER A 35 -3.72 15.47 -3.69
N VAL A 36 -2.56 15.76 -3.10
CA VAL A 36 -1.35 16.21 -3.80
C VAL A 36 -0.21 15.19 -3.63
N TRP A 37 -0.54 13.90 -3.69
CA TRP A 37 0.45 12.82 -3.86
C TRP A 37 1.28 12.98 -5.15
N LEU A 38 0.83 13.82 -6.08
CA LEU A 38 1.56 14.17 -7.29
C LEU A 38 2.97 14.72 -7.01
N MET A 39 3.14 15.57 -6.00
CA MET A 39 4.46 16.16 -5.69
C MET A 39 5.46 15.12 -5.17
N PRO A 40 5.13 14.27 -4.17
CA PRO A 40 5.97 13.13 -3.80
C PRO A 40 6.36 12.26 -4.99
N ILE A 41 5.42 11.95 -5.90
CA ILE A 41 5.69 11.11 -7.08
C ILE A 41 6.71 11.76 -8.02
N ILE A 42 6.56 13.06 -8.30
CA ILE A 42 7.50 13.81 -9.16
C ILE A 42 8.90 13.82 -8.53
N TRP A 43 9.02 14.19 -7.26
CA TRP A 43 10.32 14.25 -6.59
C TRP A 43 10.97 12.87 -6.44
N PHE A 44 10.18 11.83 -6.12
CA PHE A 44 10.65 10.45 -6.08
C PHE A 44 11.21 10.00 -7.43
N SER A 45 10.52 10.33 -8.53
CA SER A 45 10.94 9.94 -9.87
C SER A 45 12.27 10.59 -10.27
N LEU A 46 12.45 11.88 -9.93
CA LEU A 46 13.70 12.60 -10.17
C LEU A 46 14.84 12.06 -9.30
N PHE A 47 14.57 11.84 -8.01
CA PHE A 47 15.50 11.21 -7.07
C PHE A 47 15.94 9.83 -7.55
N ALA A 48 15.01 8.94 -7.88
CA ALA A 48 15.29 7.58 -8.35
C ALA A 48 16.14 7.59 -9.62
N THR A 49 15.82 8.49 -10.56
CA THR A 49 16.58 8.63 -11.81
C THR A 49 18.03 9.02 -11.53
N LEU A 50 18.24 10.03 -10.68
CA LEU A 50 19.58 10.50 -10.30
C LEU A 50 20.35 9.44 -9.50
N PHE A 51 19.68 8.73 -8.58
CA PHE A 51 20.28 7.65 -7.82
C PHE A 51 20.83 6.54 -8.75
N PHE A 52 20.03 6.06 -9.71
CA PHE A 52 20.53 5.08 -10.69
C PHE A 52 21.60 5.65 -11.63
N LEU A 53 21.55 6.95 -11.92
CA LEU A 53 22.61 7.62 -12.67
C LEU A 53 23.93 7.65 -11.87
N ASP A 54 23.88 7.91 -10.56
CA ASP A 54 25.03 7.83 -9.66
C ASP A 54 25.62 6.42 -9.62
N LEU A 55 24.75 5.40 -9.54
CA LEU A 55 25.17 3.99 -9.58
C LEU A 55 25.85 3.59 -10.89
N THR A 56 25.63 4.31 -11.99
CA THR A 56 26.21 3.99 -13.31
C THR A 56 27.40 4.86 -13.67
N VAL A 57 27.35 6.16 -13.38
CA VAL A 57 28.33 7.17 -13.82
C VAL A 57 29.49 7.33 -12.84
N ILE A 58 29.19 7.44 -11.54
CA ILE A 58 30.20 7.69 -10.51
C ILE A 58 31.07 6.45 -10.37
N LYS A 59 32.39 6.60 -10.39
CA LYS A 59 33.34 5.47 -10.21
C LYS A 59 33.84 5.34 -8.77
N VAL A 60 33.74 6.40 -7.98
CA VAL A 60 34.28 6.47 -6.62
C VAL A 60 33.30 5.82 -5.65
N LYS A 61 33.60 4.60 -5.20
CA LYS A 61 32.74 3.78 -4.32
C LYS A 61 32.25 4.53 -3.08
N TYR A 62 33.14 5.24 -2.39
CA TYR A 62 32.81 5.99 -1.18
C TYR A 62 31.81 7.12 -1.45
N LEU A 63 31.90 7.80 -2.60
CA LEU A 63 30.96 8.88 -2.93
C LEU A 63 29.53 8.35 -3.08
N ILE A 64 29.36 7.20 -3.74
CA ILE A 64 28.04 6.54 -3.86
C ILE A 64 27.53 6.13 -2.48
N PHE A 65 28.39 5.52 -1.66
CA PHE A 65 28.02 5.11 -0.31
C PHE A 65 27.54 6.30 0.54
N PHE A 66 28.29 7.41 0.55
CA PHE A 66 27.90 8.62 1.27
C PHE A 66 26.66 9.31 0.65
N THR A 67 26.45 9.19 -0.66
CA THR A 67 25.25 9.73 -1.32
C THR A 67 24.02 8.92 -0.92
N ALA A 68 24.10 7.58 -0.90
CA ALA A 68 23.03 6.72 -0.42
C ALA A 68 22.77 6.97 1.08
N LEU A 69 23.81 6.97 1.91
CA LEU A 69 23.70 7.27 3.34
C LEU A 69 23.10 8.66 3.59
N GLY A 70 23.51 9.68 2.82
CA GLY A 70 22.96 11.03 2.92
C GLY A 70 21.51 11.12 2.46
N SER A 71 21.13 10.37 1.42
CA SER A 71 19.74 10.28 0.95
C SER A 71 18.85 9.65 2.02
N PHE A 72 19.42 8.69 2.76
CA PHE A 72 18.79 8.01 3.88
C PHE A 72 18.74 8.83 5.18
N LEU A 73 19.71 9.72 5.42
CA LEU A 73 19.73 10.58 6.62
C LEU A 73 18.52 11.53 6.68
N GLY A 74 17.92 11.86 5.54
CA GLY A 74 16.62 12.55 5.50
C GLY A 74 15.52 11.79 6.25
N GLU A 75 15.60 10.46 6.30
CA GLU A 75 14.64 9.58 7.00
C GLU A 75 14.88 9.55 8.51
N LEU A 76 16.15 9.62 8.92
CA LEU A 76 16.56 9.44 10.32
C LEU A 76 16.09 10.56 11.25
N PHE A 77 15.85 11.76 10.70
CA PHE A 77 15.18 12.83 11.45
C PHE A 77 13.78 12.44 11.92
N PHE A 78 13.15 11.49 11.23
CA PHE A 78 11.80 11.08 11.55
C PHE A 78 11.80 9.83 12.46
N PHE A 79 12.50 8.72 12.12
CA PHE A 79 12.48 7.49 12.96
C PHE A 79 13.69 6.53 12.78
N PRO A 80 14.14 5.77 13.80
CA PRO A 80 15.38 4.98 13.67
C PRO A 80 15.23 3.49 13.28
N ILE A 81 14.18 2.76 13.71
CA ILE A 81 14.21 1.27 13.67
C ILE A 81 13.88 0.69 12.28
N PHE A 82 12.73 1.02 11.70
CA PHE A 82 12.33 0.51 10.37
C PHE A 82 13.24 1.02 9.24
N ASN A 83 13.84 2.16 9.49
CA ASN A 83 14.80 2.80 8.61
C ASN A 83 16.07 1.94 8.43
N ILE A 84 16.50 1.20 9.45
CA ILE A 84 17.64 0.28 9.30
C ILE A 84 17.34 -0.79 8.22
N ILE A 85 16.11 -1.31 8.16
CA ILE A 85 15.74 -2.33 7.17
C ILE A 85 15.73 -1.73 5.76
N SER A 86 15.11 -0.56 5.57
CA SER A 86 15.11 0.15 4.29
C SER A 86 16.54 0.44 3.80
N PHE A 87 17.41 0.91 4.69
CA PHE A 87 18.82 1.16 4.40
C PHE A 87 19.58 -0.11 3.98
N LEU A 88 19.33 -1.23 4.66
CA LEU A 88 19.94 -2.51 4.30
C LEU A 88 19.50 -2.96 2.89
N ILE A 89 18.21 -2.79 2.55
CA ILE A 89 17.71 -3.11 1.20
C ILE A 89 18.34 -2.17 0.17
N GLU A 90 18.45 -0.87 0.45
CA GLU A 90 19.13 0.08 -0.43
C GLU A 90 20.60 -0.28 -0.64
N PHE A 91 21.31 -0.71 0.40
CA PHE A 91 22.67 -1.21 0.28
C PHE A 91 22.75 -2.43 -0.65
N LEU A 92 21.78 -3.35 -0.59
CA LEU A 92 21.67 -4.47 -1.52
C LEU A 92 21.43 -4.00 -2.97
N VAL A 93 20.69 -2.91 -3.19
CA VAL A 93 20.54 -2.28 -4.51
C VAL A 93 21.90 -1.85 -5.05
N ILE A 94 22.69 -1.13 -4.26
CA ILE A 94 24.03 -0.67 -4.66
C ILE A 94 24.90 -1.87 -5.03
N TRP A 95 24.93 -2.89 -4.16
CA TRP A 95 25.72 -4.09 -4.38
C TRP A 95 25.30 -4.84 -5.66
N ARG A 96 23.99 -5.04 -5.87
CA ARG A 96 23.44 -5.73 -7.04
C ARG A 96 23.75 -5.00 -8.34
N VAL A 97 23.47 -3.70 -8.39
CA VAL A 97 23.65 -2.86 -9.59
C VAL A 97 25.13 -2.75 -9.95
N ARG A 98 26.01 -2.56 -8.96
CA ARG A 98 27.46 -2.50 -9.17
C ARG A 98 28.05 -3.83 -9.58
N GLY A 99 27.54 -4.94 -9.05
CA GLY A 99 27.88 -6.28 -9.51
C GLY A 99 27.61 -6.46 -11.00
N GLU A 100 26.40 -6.09 -11.45
CA GLU A 100 26.02 -6.16 -12.87
C GLU A 100 26.92 -5.32 -13.80
N ILE A 101 27.37 -4.14 -13.33
CA ILE A 101 28.32 -3.30 -14.07
C ILE A 101 29.70 -3.95 -14.14
N ALA A 102 30.17 -4.54 -13.04
CA ALA A 102 31.50 -5.13 -12.96
C ALA A 102 31.65 -6.41 -13.82
N TYR A 103 30.60 -7.24 -13.88
CA TYR A 103 30.62 -8.50 -14.65
C TYR A 103 30.18 -8.34 -16.12
N GLY A 104 29.63 -7.19 -16.50
CA GLY A 104 29.13 -6.94 -17.85
C GLY A 104 30.24 -6.51 -18.82
N SER A 105 30.43 -7.25 -19.92
CA SER A 105 31.33 -6.86 -21.02
C SER A 105 30.81 -5.67 -21.85
N LYS A 106 29.51 -5.36 -21.75
CA LYS A 106 28.85 -4.20 -22.39
C LYS A 106 27.90 -3.52 -21.42
N ILE A 107 27.89 -2.20 -21.40
CA ILE A 107 27.00 -1.39 -20.56
C ILE A 107 25.60 -1.41 -21.18
N ASN A 108 24.68 -2.18 -20.59
CA ASN A 108 23.25 -2.14 -20.92
C ASN A 108 22.49 -1.47 -19.76
N LEU A 109 22.24 -0.16 -19.88
CA LEU A 109 21.62 0.65 -18.83
C LEU A 109 20.28 0.06 -18.38
N ARG A 110 19.43 -0.38 -19.32
CA ARG A 110 18.12 -0.95 -19.00
C ARG A 110 18.24 -2.21 -18.14
N ARG A 111 19.19 -3.10 -18.46
CA ARG A 111 19.44 -4.32 -17.68
C ARG A 111 19.98 -3.99 -16.28
N ILE A 112 20.91 -3.05 -16.21
CA ILE A 112 21.56 -2.61 -14.96
C ILE A 112 20.52 -1.96 -14.02
N ILE A 113 19.65 -1.10 -14.53
CA ILE A 113 18.60 -0.46 -13.73
C ILE A 113 17.58 -1.51 -13.27
N ARG A 114 17.13 -2.39 -14.17
CA ARG A 114 16.12 -3.41 -13.85
C ARG A 114 16.58 -4.40 -12.77
N SER A 115 17.88 -4.66 -12.64
CA SER A 115 18.40 -5.58 -11.62
C SER A 115 18.24 -5.04 -10.20
N GLY A 116 18.23 -3.72 -10.01
CA GLY A 116 18.08 -3.05 -8.71
C GLY A 116 16.73 -2.38 -8.47
N ALA A 117 15.98 -2.05 -9.53
CA ALA A 117 14.76 -1.24 -9.45
C ALA A 117 13.70 -1.80 -8.51
N LEU A 118 13.44 -3.11 -8.53
CA LEU A 118 12.42 -3.72 -7.65
C LEU A 118 12.80 -3.60 -6.17
N MET A 119 14.07 -3.88 -5.82
CA MET A 119 14.55 -3.75 -4.44
C MET A 119 14.55 -2.28 -3.99
N PHE A 120 14.89 -1.36 -4.89
CA PHE A 120 14.83 0.07 -4.62
C PHE A 120 13.40 0.52 -4.33
N ILE A 121 12.43 0.15 -5.18
CA ILE A 121 11.02 0.47 -4.94
C ILE A 121 10.54 -0.13 -3.62
N LEU A 122 10.93 -1.37 -3.30
CA LEU A 122 10.57 -2.01 -2.03
C LEU A 122 11.15 -1.27 -0.81
N ALA A 123 12.44 -0.90 -0.84
CA ALA A 123 13.09 -0.15 0.23
C ALA A 123 12.33 1.15 0.55
N TRP A 124 12.04 1.93 -0.50
CA TRP A 124 11.38 3.21 -0.36
C TRP A 124 9.89 3.09 -0.04
N SER A 125 9.21 2.06 -0.57
CA SER A 125 7.81 1.77 -0.20
C SER A 125 7.71 1.41 1.29
N PHE A 126 8.66 0.63 1.80
CA PHE A 126 8.72 0.27 3.21
C PHE A 126 9.02 1.49 4.09
N ALA A 127 9.97 2.34 3.69
CA ALA A 127 10.29 3.59 4.37
C ALA A 127 9.07 4.53 4.46
N VAL A 128 8.38 4.77 3.33
CA VAL A 128 7.17 5.62 3.28
C VAL A 128 6.03 5.02 4.10
N ALA A 129 5.78 3.71 4.00
CA ALA A 129 4.74 3.04 4.77
C ALA A 129 5.02 3.10 6.29
N SER A 130 6.28 2.92 6.69
CA SER A 130 6.68 3.06 8.09
C SER A 130 6.49 4.50 8.59
N HIS A 131 6.90 5.49 7.79
CA HIS A 131 6.68 6.89 8.14
C HIS A 131 5.18 7.21 8.28
N TYR A 132 4.36 6.75 7.34
CA TYR A 132 2.91 6.89 7.40
C TYR A 132 2.33 6.33 8.69
N TYR A 133 2.66 5.08 9.02
CA TYR A 133 2.18 4.39 10.22
C TYR A 133 2.46 5.19 11.51
N LEU A 134 3.62 5.83 11.58
CA LEU A 134 4.05 6.58 12.75
C LEU A 134 3.44 7.98 12.81
N VAL A 135 3.28 8.65 11.66
CA VAL A 135 2.57 9.94 11.59
C VAL A 135 1.11 9.75 11.96
N SER A 136 0.45 8.67 11.51
CA SER A 136 -0.91 8.35 11.92
C SER A 136 -1.00 8.11 13.43
N GLN A 137 -0.05 7.37 14.02
CA GLN A 137 -0.03 7.12 15.47
C GLN A 137 0.11 8.41 16.30
N LYS A 138 0.94 9.37 15.84
CA LYS A 138 1.14 10.65 16.55
C LYS A 138 -0.08 11.58 16.45
N ASN A 139 -0.74 11.62 15.30
CA ASN A 139 -1.87 12.52 15.05
C ASN A 139 -3.18 12.05 15.71
N GLU A 140 -3.30 10.78 16.08
CA GLU A 140 -4.45 10.25 16.85
C GLU A 140 -4.56 10.84 18.27
N MET A 141 -3.50 11.43 18.82
CA MET A 141 -3.59 12.17 20.10
C MET A 141 -4.26 13.56 19.97
N ALA A 142 -4.55 14.06 18.75
CA ALA A 142 -4.94 15.45 18.53
C ALA A 142 -6.34 15.68 17.92
N ASN A 143 -7.02 14.69 17.33
CA ASN A 143 -8.46 14.74 16.99
C ASN A 143 -8.90 13.41 16.33
N PRO A 144 -9.78 12.61 16.96
CA PRO A 144 -10.23 11.36 16.38
C PRO A 144 -11.36 11.62 15.39
N ILE A 145 -11.64 10.64 14.55
CA ILE A 145 -12.67 10.65 13.51
C ILE A 145 -12.19 11.32 12.21
N LEU A 146 -11.17 10.70 11.62
CA LEU A 146 -11.02 10.75 10.17
C LEU A 146 -12.25 10.05 9.57
N LYS A 147 -13.29 10.82 9.22
CA LYS A 147 -14.37 10.33 8.37
C LYS A 147 -13.75 10.15 6.99
N PHE A 148 -13.25 8.95 6.72
CA PHE A 148 -12.96 8.50 5.37
C PHE A 148 -14.28 8.54 4.59
N LYS A 149 -14.59 9.68 3.96
CA LYS A 149 -15.54 9.72 2.85
C LYS A 149 -14.87 8.98 1.70
N LEU A 150 -14.99 7.66 1.71
CA LEU A 150 -14.55 6.76 0.64
C LEU A 150 -15.56 6.80 -0.51
N GLU A 151 -16.04 7.98 -0.88
CA GLU A 151 -16.86 8.15 -2.08
C GLU A 151 -15.92 7.99 -3.30
N GLY A 152 -16.01 6.82 -3.94
CA GLY A 152 -15.53 6.55 -5.30
C GLY A 152 -14.15 5.90 -5.44
N MET A 153 -13.12 6.34 -4.71
CA MET A 153 -11.74 5.94 -5.05
C MET A 153 -11.30 4.60 -4.43
N ALA A 154 -11.53 4.40 -3.12
CA ALA A 154 -11.15 3.16 -2.43
C ALA A 154 -12.08 1.99 -2.73
N GLU A 155 -13.35 2.28 -3.03
CA GLU A 155 -14.30 1.27 -3.50
C GLU A 155 -13.78 0.64 -4.81
N SER A 156 -13.25 1.45 -5.73
CA SER A 156 -12.66 0.96 -6.97
C SER A 156 -11.37 0.16 -6.77
N ILE A 157 -10.48 0.60 -5.87
CA ILE A 157 -9.15 0.00 -5.67
C ILE A 157 -9.27 -1.33 -4.91
N THR A 158 -10.05 -1.37 -3.83
CA THR A 158 -10.26 -2.57 -3.02
C THR A 158 -10.96 -3.66 -3.85
N PHE A 159 -11.96 -3.29 -4.66
CA PHE A 159 -12.61 -4.24 -5.57
C PHE A 159 -11.69 -4.74 -6.67
N ASN A 160 -10.89 -3.88 -7.30
CA ASN A 160 -9.98 -4.31 -8.36
C ASN A 160 -8.92 -5.31 -7.86
N VAL A 161 -8.56 -5.25 -6.57
CA VAL A 161 -7.66 -6.22 -5.93
C VAL A 161 -8.42 -7.50 -5.57
N LEU A 162 -9.58 -7.38 -4.90
CA LEU A 162 -10.39 -8.54 -4.48
C LEU A 162 -10.93 -9.33 -5.67
N SER A 163 -11.34 -8.67 -6.76
CA SER A 163 -11.84 -9.30 -7.98
C SER A 163 -10.76 -10.09 -8.73
N ARG A 164 -9.48 -9.74 -8.56
CA ARG A 164 -8.36 -10.50 -9.15
C ARG A 164 -8.06 -11.77 -8.36
N VAL A 165 -8.41 -11.81 -7.08
CA VAL A 165 -8.21 -12.97 -6.21
C VAL A 165 -9.41 -13.91 -6.28
N ASN A 166 -10.63 -13.37 -6.42
CA ASN A 166 -11.85 -14.15 -6.58
C ASN A 166 -12.85 -13.48 -7.54
N PRO A 167 -13.17 -14.12 -8.69
CA PRO A 167 -14.06 -13.54 -9.71
C PRO A 167 -15.52 -13.35 -9.25
N SER A 168 -15.96 -13.99 -8.17
CA SER A 168 -17.31 -13.78 -7.61
C SER A 168 -17.56 -12.34 -7.14
N PHE A 169 -16.51 -11.60 -6.78
CA PHE A 169 -16.62 -10.18 -6.39
C PHE A 169 -16.87 -9.23 -7.58
N GLN A 170 -16.64 -9.65 -8.83
CA GLN A 170 -17.01 -8.84 -9.99
C GLN A 170 -18.53 -8.72 -10.13
N LYS A 171 -19.26 -9.82 -9.89
CA LYS A 171 -20.72 -9.85 -9.97
C LYS A 171 -21.40 -8.96 -8.94
N ILE A 172 -20.85 -8.93 -7.72
CA ILE A 172 -21.32 -8.07 -6.61
C ILE A 172 -21.32 -6.59 -6.98
N LYS A 173 -20.32 -6.15 -7.76
CA LYS A 173 -20.19 -4.76 -8.21
C LYS A 173 -21.14 -4.40 -9.35
N GLU A 174 -21.47 -5.36 -10.20
CA GLU A 174 -22.28 -5.14 -11.41
C GLU A 174 -23.78 -5.30 -11.15
N GLU A 175 -24.19 -6.16 -10.21
CA GLU A 175 -25.57 -6.64 -10.11
C GLU A 175 -26.41 -6.08 -8.93
N ASN A 176 -25.91 -5.11 -8.13
CA ASN A 176 -26.66 -4.54 -6.99
C ASN A 176 -27.26 -5.62 -6.05
N LEU A 177 -26.52 -6.71 -5.84
CA LEU A 177 -27.00 -7.89 -5.11
C LEU A 177 -27.41 -7.58 -3.66
N THR A 178 -28.55 -8.12 -3.24
CA THR A 178 -28.95 -8.10 -1.82
C THR A 178 -28.24 -9.20 -1.04
N VAL A 179 -28.26 -9.12 0.29
CA VAL A 179 -27.71 -10.14 1.19
C VAL A 179 -28.30 -11.52 0.87
N ASP A 180 -29.61 -11.61 0.62
CA ASP A 180 -30.25 -12.88 0.30
C ASP A 180 -29.80 -13.48 -1.02
N GLN A 181 -29.72 -12.65 -2.06
CA GLN A 181 -29.26 -13.09 -3.37
C GLN A 181 -27.81 -13.55 -3.30
N PHE A 182 -26.97 -12.82 -2.55
CA PHE A 182 -25.59 -13.19 -2.31
C PHE A 182 -25.45 -14.53 -1.58
N ILE A 183 -26.25 -14.80 -0.53
CA ILE A 183 -26.23 -16.08 0.19
C ILE A 183 -26.68 -17.21 -0.74
N ALA A 184 -27.78 -17.01 -1.47
CA ALA A 184 -28.34 -18.00 -2.37
C ALA A 184 -27.34 -18.40 -3.47
N GLU A 185 -26.66 -17.43 -4.09
CA GLU A 185 -25.66 -17.68 -5.13
C GLU A 185 -24.42 -18.41 -4.63
N ASN A 186 -23.93 -18.08 -3.43
CA ASN A 186 -22.70 -18.66 -2.90
C ASN A 186 -22.91 -20.05 -2.28
N GLN A 187 -24.11 -20.35 -1.79
CA GLN A 187 -24.40 -21.63 -1.16
C GLN A 187 -25.07 -22.62 -2.12
N TYR A 188 -25.75 -22.13 -3.15
CA TYR A 188 -26.49 -22.97 -4.11
C TYR A 188 -26.19 -22.58 -5.57
N PRO A 189 -24.92 -22.72 -6.02
CA PRO A 189 -24.50 -22.26 -7.34
C PRO A 189 -25.16 -23.00 -8.52
N SER A 190 -25.93 -24.08 -8.32
CA SER A 190 -26.82 -24.70 -9.32
C SER A 190 -27.73 -25.78 -8.71
N ALA A 191 -28.95 -25.87 -9.25
CA ALA A 191 -29.90 -26.99 -9.23
C ALA A 191 -31.11 -26.89 -8.26
N ILE A 192 -32.17 -26.30 -8.81
CA ILE A 192 -33.56 -26.75 -8.68
C ILE A 192 -33.60 -28.29 -8.74
N LYS A 193 -33.96 -28.96 -7.63
CA LYS A 193 -34.54 -30.31 -7.64
C LYS A 193 -35.58 -30.46 -6.52
N ALA A 194 -36.84 -30.47 -6.98
CA ALA A 194 -38.10 -30.92 -6.36
C ALA A 194 -38.58 -30.25 -5.05
N PRO A 195 -39.87 -29.84 -4.96
CA PRO A 195 -40.46 -29.31 -3.74
C PRO A 195 -40.81 -30.46 -2.80
N GLU A 196 -39.88 -30.83 -1.93
CA GLU A 196 -40.24 -31.50 -0.69
C GLU A 196 -40.37 -30.43 0.41
N PRO A 197 -41.45 -30.42 1.21
CA PRO A 197 -41.62 -29.47 2.32
C PRO A 197 -40.43 -29.45 3.29
N LEU A 198 -39.69 -30.56 3.35
CA LEU A 198 -38.49 -30.72 4.17
C LEU A 198 -37.27 -29.95 3.63
N GLU A 199 -37.13 -29.82 2.31
CA GLU A 199 -36.03 -29.09 1.69
C GLU A 199 -36.26 -27.57 1.72
N GLU A 200 -37.51 -27.12 1.58
CA GLU A 200 -37.88 -25.71 1.80
C GLU A 200 -37.61 -25.28 3.24
N MET A 201 -37.95 -26.13 4.22
CA MET A 201 -37.60 -25.88 5.62
C MET A 201 -36.09 -25.83 5.87
N LYS A 202 -35.31 -26.73 5.25
CA LYS A 202 -33.85 -26.72 5.38
C LYS A 202 -33.23 -25.48 4.73
N GLN A 203 -33.73 -25.06 3.56
CA GLN A 203 -33.25 -23.87 2.87
C GLN A 203 -33.57 -22.60 3.67
N ALA A 204 -34.80 -22.48 4.20
CA ALA A 204 -35.17 -21.37 5.07
C ALA A 204 -34.29 -21.32 6.34
N LEU A 205 -34.01 -22.48 6.93
CA LEU A 205 -33.13 -22.60 8.10
C LEU A 205 -31.69 -22.17 7.78
N ILE A 206 -31.15 -22.59 6.64
CA ILE A 206 -29.79 -22.25 6.21
C ILE A 206 -29.67 -20.76 5.87
N MET A 207 -30.69 -20.18 5.23
CA MET A 207 -30.75 -18.74 4.95
C MET A 207 -30.79 -17.93 6.25
N ASP A 208 -31.63 -18.32 7.21
CA ASP A 208 -31.71 -17.66 8.52
C ASP A 208 -30.40 -17.77 9.30
N GLU A 209 -29.76 -18.95 9.31
CA GLU A 209 -28.46 -19.14 9.96
C GLU A 209 -27.35 -18.30 9.30
N SER A 210 -27.40 -18.17 7.97
CA SER A 210 -26.42 -17.38 7.21
C SER A 210 -26.60 -15.89 7.43
N ARG A 211 -27.84 -15.38 7.45
CA ARG A 211 -28.16 -14.00 7.83
C ARG A 211 -27.73 -13.71 9.26
N LYS A 212 -27.96 -14.64 10.18
CA LYS A 212 -27.55 -14.49 11.59
C LYS A 212 -26.04 -14.37 11.74
N LYS A 213 -25.26 -15.20 11.04
CA LYS A 213 -23.79 -15.13 11.02
C LYS A 213 -23.29 -13.82 10.41
N LEU A 214 -23.88 -13.37 9.30
CA LEU A 214 -23.52 -12.09 8.69
C LEU A 214 -23.89 -10.91 9.59
N SER A 215 -25.04 -10.97 10.27
CA SER A 215 -25.48 -9.97 11.24
C SER A 215 -24.51 -9.86 12.42
N GLU A 216 -24.04 -11.01 12.92
CA GLU A 216 -23.03 -11.07 13.98
C GLU A 216 -21.69 -10.44 13.54
N ILE A 217 -21.26 -10.70 12.30
CA ILE A 217 -20.03 -10.12 11.74
C ILE A 217 -20.17 -8.60 11.50
N ALA A 218 -21.37 -8.16 11.09
CA ALA A 218 -21.69 -6.77 10.79
C ALA A 218 -22.11 -5.95 12.00
N GLY A 219 -22.27 -6.58 13.17
CA GLY A 219 -22.72 -5.89 14.39
C GLY A 219 -24.12 -5.28 14.29
N ILE A 220 -24.92 -5.64 13.27
CA ILE A 220 -26.27 -5.14 13.02
C ILE A 220 -27.16 -6.27 12.53
N TYR A 221 -28.46 -6.17 12.77
CA TYR A 221 -29.42 -7.14 12.23
C TYR A 221 -29.61 -6.93 10.72
N LEU A 222 -29.50 -8.01 9.94
CA LEU A 222 -29.71 -8.02 8.49
C LEU A 222 -31.04 -8.71 8.16
N SER A 223 -31.94 -7.99 7.50
CA SER A 223 -33.24 -8.49 7.03
C SER A 223 -33.12 -9.37 5.79
N GLY A 224 -32.08 -9.19 4.97
CA GLY A 224 -31.87 -9.89 3.70
C GLY A 224 -32.06 -8.99 2.48
N GLU A 225 -32.75 -7.86 2.64
CA GLU A 225 -33.02 -6.87 1.58
C GLU A 225 -31.89 -5.85 1.42
N GLU A 226 -30.98 -5.77 2.40
CA GLU A 226 -29.85 -4.83 2.34
C GLU A 226 -28.93 -5.17 1.17
N LYS A 227 -28.35 -4.13 0.55
CA LYS A 227 -27.30 -4.34 -0.44
C LYS A 227 -26.07 -4.91 0.25
N ILE A 228 -25.56 -6.04 -0.24
CA ILE A 228 -24.39 -6.70 0.36
C ILE A 228 -23.15 -5.77 0.37
N MET A 229 -23.08 -4.86 -0.60
CA MET A 229 -22.06 -3.82 -0.68
C MET A 229 -22.05 -2.86 0.51
N ASP A 230 -23.24 -2.44 0.94
CA ASP A 230 -23.39 -1.52 2.07
C ASP A 230 -23.02 -2.24 3.37
N VAL A 231 -23.41 -3.52 3.48
CA VAL A 231 -23.09 -4.38 4.63
C VAL A 231 -21.58 -4.65 4.72
N ILE A 232 -20.91 -5.01 3.62
CA ILE A 232 -19.46 -5.23 3.60
C ILE A 232 -18.71 -3.94 3.97
N SER A 233 -19.14 -2.80 3.43
CA SER A 233 -18.56 -1.50 3.77
C SER A 233 -18.70 -1.18 5.25
N GLN A 234 -19.86 -1.49 5.84
CA GLN A 234 -20.09 -1.33 7.28
C GLN A 234 -19.24 -2.30 8.11
N ILE A 235 -19.12 -3.58 7.73
CA ILE A 235 -18.26 -4.56 8.41
C ILE A 235 -16.81 -4.07 8.43
N ILE A 236 -16.30 -3.59 7.28
CA ILE A 236 -14.94 -3.08 7.17
C ILE A 236 -14.76 -1.88 8.11
N ASN A 237 -15.70 -0.94 8.07
CA ASN A 237 -15.67 0.24 8.94
C ASN A 237 -15.71 -0.15 10.42
N GLN A 238 -16.57 -1.07 10.82
CA GLN A 238 -16.70 -1.50 12.21
C GLN A 238 -15.50 -2.30 12.70
N LYS A 239 -14.96 -3.23 11.90
CA LYS A 239 -13.77 -4.01 12.28
C LYS A 239 -12.53 -3.13 12.37
N ILE A 240 -12.39 -2.15 11.47
CA ILE A 240 -11.36 -1.12 11.61
C ILE A 240 -11.57 -0.39 12.95
N VAL A 241 -12.81 0.01 13.29
CA VAL A 241 -13.11 0.68 14.57
C VAL A 241 -12.87 -0.20 15.81
N ALA A 242 -13.18 -1.50 15.77
CA ALA A 242 -13.11 -2.39 16.93
C ALA A 242 -11.69 -2.90 17.22
N ILE A 243 -10.81 -2.98 16.22
CA ILE A 243 -9.40 -3.32 16.42
C ILE A 243 -8.64 -2.16 17.10
N LEU A 244 -9.10 -0.92 16.94
CA LEU A 244 -8.44 0.27 17.50
C LEU A 244 -8.32 0.28 19.05
N PRO A 245 -9.38 0.02 19.85
CA PRO A 245 -9.28 0.06 21.31
C PRO A 245 -8.60 -1.18 21.94
N THR A 246 -8.52 -2.33 21.25
CA THR A 246 -7.83 -3.52 21.79
C THR A 246 -6.29 -3.43 21.71
N LEU A 247 -5.78 -2.45 20.97
CA LEU A 247 -4.36 -2.11 20.91
C LEU A 247 -3.96 -1.06 21.96
N GLU A 248 -4.91 -0.29 22.51
CA GLU A 248 -4.66 0.65 23.62
C GLU A 248 -4.41 -0.04 24.97
N ASN A 249 -5.07 -1.17 25.25
CA ASN A 249 -4.98 -1.86 26.56
C ASN A 249 -3.83 -2.89 26.68
N ASN A 250 -3.04 -3.10 25.62
CA ASN A 250 -1.90 -4.04 25.62
C ASN A 250 -0.53 -3.31 25.57
N GLN A 251 -0.48 -2.02 25.94
CA GLN A 251 0.74 -1.25 26.22
C GLN A 251 0.81 -0.89 27.71
#